data_AF-A0A2T5VCC7-F1
#
_entry.id   AF-A0A2T5VCC7-F1
#
_cell.length_a   1.000
_cell.length_b   1.000
_cell.length_c   1.000
_cell.angle_alpha   90.00
_cell.angle_beta   90.00
_cell.angle_gamma   90.00
#
_symmetry.space_group_name_H-M   'P 1'
#
loop_
_entity.id
_entity.type
_entity.pdbx_description
1 polymer ?
#
loop_
_entity_poly.entity_id
_entity_poly.type
_entity_poly.pdbx_seq_one_letter_code
_entity_poly.pdbx_strand_id
1 'polypeptide(L)'
;MTVITKLSPAGVADLGAHEGFVSRTYRCPAGVLTIGFGFTMGSMVFADYWRTKYGRGLKPGDTITREEAEKLLIELVNHEYGVTVADKIKPQKQCEFDGASSVLYNCGKGAANWRWAKALAAGDVKSAAALLRTTAVTANGKRLPGLVKRRAAEALMIERGVYSSRKAIRIEPATDIAPAATADDELAHYQGILARLGHYKGQLDGLAGPKTTAAVRAFQETQPNLNVDGILGTGTAAALDRADAAGDRAKDVGAAAFVSIGSAAAAAGGAPVWVYWVAGAATAFALLAAGVYAWRYRDEIRAAIKRRATA
;
A
#
# COMPACT_ATOMS: atom_id res chain seq x y z
N MET A 1 34.01 -17.65 -9.13
CA MET A 1 32.83 -16.82 -9.44
C MET A 1 32.52 -15.98 -8.23
N THR A 2 32.36 -14.66 -8.39
CA THR A 2 32.01 -13.76 -7.28
C THR A 2 30.59 -14.06 -6.81
N VAL A 3 30.42 -14.40 -5.53
CA VAL A 3 29.09 -14.65 -4.96
C VAL A 3 28.37 -13.31 -4.79
N ILE A 4 27.22 -13.16 -5.44
CA ILE A 4 26.39 -11.97 -5.33
C ILE A 4 25.54 -12.09 -4.07
N THR A 5 25.77 -11.20 -3.11
CA THR A 5 25.17 -11.24 -1.76
C THR A 5 24.50 -9.94 -1.35
N LYS A 6 24.59 -8.90 -2.17
CA LYS A 6 24.16 -7.55 -1.84
C LYS A 6 23.12 -7.05 -2.82
N LEU A 7 22.05 -6.44 -2.29
CA LEU A 7 21.04 -5.75 -3.08
C LEU A 7 21.65 -4.51 -3.74
N SER A 8 21.42 -4.31 -5.04
CA SER A 8 21.93 -3.13 -5.75
C SER A 8 21.08 -1.88 -5.46
N PRO A 9 21.60 -0.65 -5.68
CA PRO A 9 20.81 0.56 -5.59
C PRO A 9 19.56 0.56 -6.50
N ALA A 10 19.66 -0.06 -7.68
CA ALA A 10 18.51 -0.21 -8.58
C ALA A 10 17.48 -1.20 -8.01
N GLY A 11 17.94 -2.28 -7.38
CA GLY A 11 17.09 -3.23 -6.66
C GLY A 11 16.36 -2.60 -5.47
N VAL A 12 17.04 -1.73 -4.71
CA VAL A 12 16.44 -0.93 -3.63
C VAL A 12 15.34 -0.03 -4.15
N ALA A 13 15.61 0.69 -5.23
CA ALA A 13 14.63 1.60 -5.83
C ALA A 13 13.38 0.85 -6.33
N ASP A 14 13.56 -0.32 -6.94
CA ASP A 14 12.47 -1.16 -7.45
C ASP A 14 11.65 -1.81 -6.34
N LEU A 15 12.32 -2.44 -5.37
CA LEU A 15 11.68 -3.01 -4.20
C LEU A 15 10.94 -1.94 -3.40
N GLY A 16 11.58 -0.79 -3.16
CA GLY A 16 10.97 0.33 -2.45
C GLY A 16 9.75 0.90 -3.17
N ALA A 17 9.72 0.89 -4.51
CA ALA A 17 8.55 1.28 -5.29
C ALA A 17 7.38 0.29 -5.13
N HIS A 18 7.64 -1.01 -5.00
CA HIS A 18 6.62 -2.01 -4.75
C HIS A 18 6.07 -1.99 -3.32
N GLU A 19 6.94 -1.80 -2.31
CA GLU A 19 6.53 -1.76 -0.91
C GLU A 19 5.88 -0.43 -0.52
N GLY A 20 6.28 0.66 -1.19
CA GLY A 20 5.90 2.01 -0.82
C GLY A 20 6.67 2.51 0.39
N PHE A 21 7.00 3.80 0.39
CA PHE A 21 7.68 4.45 1.52
C PHE A 21 6.69 5.20 2.40
N VAL A 22 6.66 4.90 3.69
CA VAL A 22 5.90 5.66 4.69
C VAL A 22 6.85 6.24 5.73
N SER A 23 7.02 7.57 5.74
CA SER A 23 7.98 8.27 6.61
C SER A 23 7.62 8.23 8.09
N ARG A 24 6.35 7.99 8.43
CA ARG A 24 5.83 7.95 9.80
C ARG A 24 5.25 6.57 10.11
N THR A 25 5.32 6.17 11.38
CA THR A 25 4.68 4.94 11.84
C THR A 25 3.19 4.87 11.50
N TYR A 26 2.76 3.71 11.04
CA TYR A 26 1.36 3.37 10.77
C TYR A 26 1.08 1.94 11.25
N ARG A 27 -0.20 1.53 11.26
CA ARG A 27 -0.56 0.13 11.53
C ARG A 27 -0.91 -0.57 10.22
N CYS A 28 -0.26 -1.70 9.95
CA CYS A 28 -0.64 -2.55 8.83
C CYS A 28 -2.00 -3.24 9.10
N PRO A 29 -2.63 -3.91 8.11
CA PRO A 29 -3.89 -4.63 8.30
C PRO A 29 -3.84 -5.70 9.40
N ALA A 30 -2.65 -6.26 9.69
CA ALA A 30 -2.42 -7.19 10.79
C ALA A 30 -2.29 -6.52 12.17
N GLY A 31 -2.43 -5.19 12.26
CA GLY A 31 -2.36 -4.41 13.49
C GLY A 31 -0.95 -4.12 14.01
N VAL A 32 0.08 -4.62 13.34
CA VAL A 32 1.50 -4.42 13.69
C VAL A 32 1.93 -3.00 13.33
N LEU A 33 2.73 -2.39 14.21
CA LEU A 33 3.28 -1.06 13.99
C LEU A 33 4.42 -1.14 12.95
N THR A 34 4.31 -0.35 11.90
CA THR A 34 5.14 -0.43 10.70
C THR A 34 5.65 0.96 10.29
N ILE A 35 6.85 1.06 9.71
CA ILE A 35 7.45 2.31 9.21
C ILE A 35 8.32 2.04 7.97
N GLY A 36 8.63 3.06 7.17
CA GLY A 36 9.53 2.95 6.02
C GLY A 36 8.95 2.06 4.92
N PHE A 37 9.75 1.11 4.44
CA PHE A 37 9.37 0.13 3.40
C PHE A 37 8.72 -1.14 3.96
N GLY A 38 7.90 -1.00 5.01
CA GLY A 38 7.26 -2.14 5.67
C GLY A 38 8.04 -2.69 6.88
N PHE A 39 8.94 -1.90 7.47
CA PHE A 39 9.73 -2.35 8.60
C PHE A 39 8.91 -2.49 9.88
N THR A 40 9.13 -3.57 10.61
CA THR A 40 8.48 -3.84 11.89
C THR A 40 9.51 -4.33 12.91
N MET A 41 9.20 -4.21 14.20
CA MET A 41 10.03 -4.74 15.29
C MET A 41 10.18 -6.28 15.28
N GLY A 42 9.52 -6.99 14.34
CA GLY A 42 9.72 -8.41 14.11
C GLY A 42 10.94 -8.74 13.26
N SER A 43 11.45 -7.78 12.47
CA SER A 43 12.73 -7.93 11.78
C SER A 43 13.87 -7.78 12.76
N MET A 44 14.84 -8.70 12.72
CA MET A 44 16.01 -8.67 13.60
C MET A 44 16.88 -7.45 13.29
N VAL A 45 17.12 -7.20 12.00
CA VAL A 45 17.97 -6.09 11.54
C VAL A 45 17.34 -4.75 11.87
N PHE A 46 16.04 -4.60 11.58
CA PHE A 46 15.33 -3.37 11.92
C PHE A 46 15.28 -3.14 13.43
N ALA A 47 14.95 -4.17 14.21
CA ALA A 47 14.82 -4.04 15.65
C ALA A 47 16.17 -3.72 16.33
N ASP A 48 17.28 -4.26 15.84
CA ASP A 48 18.62 -3.92 16.29
C ASP A 48 19.00 -2.48 15.94
N TYR A 49 18.83 -2.08 14.68
CA TYR A 49 19.03 -0.70 14.23
C TYR A 49 18.23 0.30 15.08
N TRP A 50 16.94 0.01 15.27
CA TRP A 50 16.02 0.94 15.95
C TRP A 50 16.36 1.07 17.44
N ARG A 51 16.66 -0.05 18.12
CA ARG A 51 17.07 -0.01 19.53
C ARG A 51 18.42 0.65 19.72
N THR A 52 19.37 0.42 18.82
CA THR A 52 20.69 1.07 18.86
C THR A 52 20.57 2.58 18.72
N LYS A 53 19.72 3.06 17.80
CA LYS A 53 19.54 4.49 17.54
C LYS A 53 18.73 5.22 18.61
N TYR A 54 17.66 4.60 19.11
CA TYR A 54 16.68 5.28 19.97
C TYR A 54 16.61 4.75 21.41
N GLY A 55 17.31 3.66 21.75
CA GLY A 55 17.27 3.02 23.07
C GLY A 55 15.93 2.37 23.44
N ARG A 56 14.99 2.26 22.48
CA ARG A 56 13.62 1.76 22.70
C ARG A 56 13.06 1.12 21.45
N GLY A 57 11.95 0.41 21.58
CA GLY A 57 11.16 -0.06 20.44
C GLY A 57 10.41 1.06 19.71
N LEU A 58 9.92 0.72 18.52
CA LEU A 58 9.09 1.58 17.67
C LEU A 58 7.81 2.01 18.40
N LYS A 59 7.48 3.30 18.35
CA LYS A 59 6.29 3.90 18.96
C LYS A 59 5.48 4.71 17.94
N PRO A 60 4.15 4.83 18.12
CA PRO A 60 3.34 5.73 17.30
C PRO A 60 3.91 7.15 17.31
N GLY A 61 3.95 7.77 16.14
CA GLY A 61 4.52 9.11 15.94
C GLY A 61 5.99 9.14 15.55
N ASP A 62 6.72 8.02 15.64
CA ASP A 62 8.10 7.93 15.16
C ASP A 62 8.19 8.14 13.65
N THR A 63 9.32 8.68 13.19
CA THR A 63 9.61 8.99 11.78
C THR A 63 10.97 8.46 11.35
N ILE A 64 11.13 8.19 10.05
CA ILE A 64 12.39 7.80 9.40
C ILE A 64 12.51 8.56 8.07
N THR A 65 13.72 8.96 7.67
CA THR A 65 13.93 9.57 6.34
C THR A 65 13.97 8.50 5.25
N ARG A 66 13.79 8.91 3.99
CA ARG A 66 13.84 7.99 2.85
C ARG A 66 15.24 7.39 2.69
N GLU A 67 16.27 8.22 2.82
CA GLU A 67 17.68 7.82 2.71
C GLU A 67 18.06 6.82 3.82
N GLU A 68 17.58 7.05 5.05
CA GLU A 68 17.77 6.11 6.16
C GLU A 68 17.04 4.80 5.89
N ALA A 69 15.81 4.86 5.40
CA ALA A 69 15.03 3.67 5.08
C ALA A 69 15.64 2.86 3.93
N GLU A 70 16.20 3.52 2.90
CA GLU A 70 16.86 2.84 1.77
C GLU A 70 18.13 2.11 2.22
N LYS A 71 18.96 2.73 3.06
CA LYS A 71 20.13 2.07 3.65
C LYS A 71 19.73 0.88 4.51
N LEU A 72 18.70 1.04 5.33
CA LEU A 72 18.20 -0.02 6.19
C LEU A 72 17.57 -1.16 5.38
N LEU A 73 16.92 -0.87 4.26
CA LEU A 73 16.37 -1.88 3.36
C LEU A 73 17.48 -2.75 2.77
N ILE A 74 18.62 -2.17 2.39
CA ILE A 74 19.79 -2.93 1.91
C ILE A 74 20.25 -3.91 2.98
N GLU A 75 20.52 -3.43 4.19
CA GLU A 75 21.03 -4.28 5.27
C GLU A 75 20.03 -5.38 5.64
N LEU A 76 18.76 -5.02 5.79
CA LEU A 76 17.70 -5.97 6.12
C LEU A 76 17.56 -7.03 5.03
N VAL A 77 17.50 -6.64 3.75
CA VAL A 77 17.38 -7.59 2.65
C VAL A 77 18.59 -8.50 2.61
N ASN A 78 19.80 -7.98 2.68
CA ASN A 78 21.03 -8.77 2.61
C ASN A 78 21.08 -9.84 3.71
N HIS A 79 20.81 -9.44 4.96
CA HIS A 79 20.92 -10.33 6.11
C HIS A 79 19.74 -11.29 6.26
N GLU A 80 18.52 -10.85 5.99
CA GLU A 80 17.34 -11.69 6.22
C GLU A 80 16.99 -12.55 5.01
N TYR A 81 17.13 -12.04 3.78
CA TYR A 81 16.67 -12.73 2.58
C TYR A 81 17.82 -13.09 1.62
N GLY A 82 18.79 -12.18 1.46
CA GLY A 82 19.93 -12.28 0.55
C GLY A 82 20.80 -13.49 0.83
N VAL A 83 20.98 -13.87 2.10
CA VAL A 83 21.65 -15.13 2.48
C VAL A 83 20.96 -16.36 1.88
N THR A 84 19.62 -16.38 1.85
CA THR A 84 18.86 -17.49 1.26
C THR A 84 18.92 -17.47 -0.26
N VAL A 85 18.89 -16.27 -0.88
CA VAL A 85 19.07 -16.12 -2.33
C VAL A 85 20.46 -16.62 -2.75
N ALA A 86 21.51 -16.17 -2.07
CA ALA A 86 22.88 -16.55 -2.37
C ALA A 86 23.11 -18.06 -2.21
N ASP A 87 22.56 -18.68 -1.16
CA ASP A 87 22.72 -20.10 -0.87
C ASP A 87 21.90 -21.01 -1.80
N LYS A 88 20.60 -20.72 -1.98
CA LYS A 88 19.68 -21.62 -2.68
C LYS A 88 19.53 -21.33 -4.17
N ILE A 89 19.54 -20.05 -4.54
CA ILE A 89 19.30 -19.62 -5.93
C ILE A 89 20.63 -19.43 -6.67
N LYS A 90 21.69 -19.02 -5.95
CA LYS A 90 23.04 -18.86 -6.52
C LYS A 90 23.04 -18.02 -7.82
N PRO A 91 22.48 -16.80 -7.79
CA PRO A 91 22.33 -15.98 -8.98
C PRO A 91 23.68 -15.69 -9.64
N GLN A 92 23.70 -15.73 -10.98
CA GLN A 92 24.89 -15.44 -11.78
C GLN A 92 25.00 -13.96 -12.11
N LYS A 93 23.88 -13.21 -12.08
CA LYS A 93 23.81 -11.78 -12.38
C LYS A 93 23.22 -10.98 -11.24
N GLN A 94 23.60 -9.71 -11.13
CA GLN A 94 23.07 -8.81 -10.10
C GLN A 94 21.55 -8.66 -10.18
N CYS A 95 20.99 -8.57 -11.39
CA CYS A 95 19.55 -8.46 -11.60
C CYS A 95 18.76 -9.70 -11.16
N GLU A 96 19.39 -10.88 -11.23
CA GLU A 96 18.80 -12.12 -10.72
C GLU A 96 18.75 -12.11 -9.19
N PHE A 97 19.82 -11.62 -8.53
CA PHE A 97 19.85 -11.44 -7.08
C PHE A 97 18.81 -10.42 -6.62
N ASP A 98 18.73 -9.26 -7.28
CA ASP A 98 17.79 -8.20 -6.93
C ASP A 98 16.33 -8.68 -7.09
N GLY A 99 16.02 -9.31 -8.23
CA GLY A 99 14.68 -9.82 -8.51
C GLY A 99 14.27 -10.94 -7.55
N ALA A 100 15.16 -11.90 -7.31
CA ALA A 100 14.91 -12.98 -6.35
C ALA A 100 14.73 -12.45 -4.92
N SER A 101 15.52 -11.44 -4.51
CA SER A 101 15.37 -10.79 -3.21
C SER A 101 14.03 -10.09 -3.08
N SER A 102 13.56 -9.40 -4.13
CA SER A 102 12.23 -8.78 -4.15
C SER A 102 11.10 -9.81 -3.97
N VAL A 103 11.22 -10.97 -4.64
CA VAL A 103 10.26 -12.07 -4.50
C VAL A 103 10.24 -12.61 -3.06
N LEU A 104 11.41 -12.86 -2.48
CA LEU A 104 11.54 -13.39 -1.13
C LEU A 104 11.08 -12.39 -0.07
N TYR A 105 11.28 -11.09 -0.27
CA TYR A 105 10.78 -10.06 0.63
C TYR A 105 9.23 -10.06 0.66
N ASN A 106 8.59 -10.22 -0.49
CA ASN A 106 7.14 -10.26 -0.59
C ASN A 106 6.51 -11.57 -0.10
N CYS A 107 7.11 -12.71 -0.46
CA CYS A 107 6.53 -14.03 -0.26
C CYS A 107 7.16 -14.83 0.89
N GLY A 108 8.18 -14.27 1.54
CA GLY A 108 9.00 -14.93 2.57
C GLY A 108 10.08 -15.85 2.00
N LYS A 109 11.01 -16.25 2.88
CA LYS A 109 12.19 -17.09 2.53
C LYS A 109 11.83 -18.45 1.93
N GLY A 110 10.63 -18.96 2.22
CA GLY A 110 10.11 -20.22 1.67
C GLY A 110 10.00 -20.21 0.15
N ALA A 111 9.86 -19.04 -0.48
CA ALA A 111 9.79 -18.86 -1.92
C ALA A 111 11.04 -19.36 -2.67
N ALA A 112 12.19 -19.42 -2.00
CA ALA A 112 13.42 -19.99 -2.56
C ALA A 112 13.32 -21.49 -2.89
N ASN A 113 12.31 -22.20 -2.37
CA ASN A 113 12.08 -23.61 -2.68
C ASN A 113 11.06 -23.83 -3.83
N TRP A 114 10.49 -22.76 -4.38
CA TRP A 114 9.46 -22.84 -5.41
C TRP A 114 10.05 -23.16 -6.79
N ARG A 115 9.18 -23.52 -7.75
CA ARG A 115 9.58 -23.97 -9.09
C ARG A 115 10.42 -22.92 -9.85
N TRP A 116 10.05 -21.65 -9.77
CA TRP A 116 10.78 -20.56 -10.42
C TRP A 116 12.21 -20.42 -9.86
N ALA A 117 12.37 -20.54 -8.54
CA ALA A 117 13.65 -20.41 -7.86
C ALA A 117 14.59 -21.59 -8.20
N LYS A 118 14.03 -22.81 -8.25
CA LYS A 118 14.75 -24.01 -8.70
C LYS A 118 15.20 -23.91 -10.16
N ALA A 119 14.34 -23.40 -11.05
CA ALA A 119 14.70 -23.16 -12.44
C ALA A 119 15.83 -22.13 -12.57
N LEU A 120 15.76 -21.04 -11.79
CA LEU A 120 16.80 -20.01 -11.77
C LEU A 120 18.14 -20.57 -11.23
N ALA A 121 18.10 -21.39 -10.18
CA ALA A 121 19.27 -22.07 -9.63
C ALA A 121 19.93 -23.05 -10.61
N ALA A 122 19.15 -23.63 -11.51
CA ALA A 122 19.65 -24.47 -12.60
C ALA A 122 20.20 -23.67 -13.80
N GLY A 123 20.16 -22.33 -13.74
CA GLY A 123 20.56 -21.43 -14.83
C GLY A 123 19.51 -21.26 -15.93
N ASP A 124 18.31 -21.86 -15.79
CA ASP A 124 17.21 -21.68 -16.73
C ASP A 124 16.41 -20.41 -16.41
N VAL A 125 17.02 -19.28 -16.75
CA VAL A 125 16.47 -17.94 -16.52
C VAL A 125 15.12 -17.74 -17.24
N LYS A 126 14.96 -18.30 -18.45
CA LYS A 126 13.73 -18.14 -19.25
C LYS A 126 12.56 -18.85 -18.59
N SER A 127 12.74 -20.11 -18.19
CA SER A 127 11.69 -20.86 -17.50
C SER A 127 11.41 -20.26 -16.12
N ALA A 128 12.44 -19.81 -15.40
CA ALA A 128 12.27 -19.12 -14.13
C ALA A 128 11.36 -17.89 -14.26
N ALA A 129 11.62 -17.04 -15.25
CA ALA A 129 10.81 -15.85 -15.51
C ALA A 129 9.37 -16.19 -15.92
N ALA A 130 9.17 -17.20 -16.79
CA ALA A 130 7.84 -17.65 -17.18
C ALA A 130 7.02 -18.18 -15.99
N LEU A 131 7.64 -18.99 -15.13
CA LEU A 131 7.02 -19.50 -13.90
C LEU A 131 6.71 -18.36 -12.92
N LEU A 132 7.62 -17.41 -12.75
CA LEU A 132 7.46 -16.31 -11.81
C LEU A 132 6.24 -15.44 -12.13
N ARG A 133 5.98 -15.15 -13.41
CA ARG A 133 4.83 -14.32 -13.87
C ARG A 133 3.47 -14.82 -13.38
N THR A 134 3.34 -16.09 -13.02
CA THR A 134 2.09 -16.71 -12.58
C THR A 134 2.11 -17.16 -11.11
N THR A 135 3.25 -17.02 -10.44
CA THR A 135 3.43 -17.51 -9.06
C THR A 135 2.99 -16.47 -8.04
N ALA A 136 2.27 -16.88 -6.99
CA ALA A 136 1.86 -16.00 -5.89
C ALA A 136 1.13 -14.71 -6.35
N VAL A 137 0.31 -14.82 -7.40
CA VAL A 137 -0.50 -13.71 -7.94
C VAL A 137 -1.93 -13.66 -7.35
N THR A 138 -2.20 -14.48 -6.34
CA THR A 138 -3.54 -14.65 -5.74
C THR A 138 -3.47 -14.50 -4.23
N ALA A 139 -4.51 -13.91 -3.63
CA ALA A 139 -4.76 -13.95 -2.19
C ALA A 139 -6.22 -14.33 -1.92
N ASN A 140 -6.47 -15.20 -0.93
CA ASN A 140 -7.80 -15.72 -0.62
C ASN A 140 -8.57 -16.24 -1.86
N GLY A 141 -7.86 -16.95 -2.74
CA GLY A 141 -8.42 -17.53 -3.98
C GLY A 141 -8.70 -16.52 -5.10
N LYS A 142 -8.50 -15.21 -4.89
CA LYS A 142 -8.71 -14.17 -5.90
C LYS A 142 -7.39 -13.71 -6.50
N ARG A 143 -7.35 -13.54 -7.81
CA ARG A 143 -6.21 -12.97 -8.53
C ARG A 143 -6.11 -11.48 -8.25
N LEU A 144 -4.92 -11.02 -7.88
CA LEU A 144 -4.67 -9.62 -7.51
C LEU A 144 -3.86 -8.92 -8.63
N PRO A 145 -4.43 -7.92 -9.32
CA PRO A 145 -3.74 -7.21 -10.41
C PRO A 145 -2.38 -6.64 -10.01
N GLY A 146 -2.27 -6.09 -8.79
CA GLY A 146 -1.00 -5.58 -8.25
C GLY A 146 0.09 -6.65 -8.15
N LEU A 147 -0.26 -7.88 -7.70
CA LEU A 147 0.70 -8.98 -7.63
C LEU A 147 1.08 -9.47 -9.02
N VAL A 148 0.13 -9.52 -9.97
CA VAL A 148 0.43 -9.85 -11.38
C VAL A 148 1.44 -8.86 -11.96
N LYS A 149 1.19 -7.54 -11.81
CA LYS A 149 2.09 -6.48 -12.28
C LYS A 149 3.48 -6.61 -11.64
N ARG A 150 3.54 -6.84 -10.32
CA ARG A 150 4.81 -7.04 -9.59
C ARG A 150 5.59 -8.26 -10.08
N ARG A 151 4.95 -9.44 -10.16
CA ARG A 151 5.63 -10.67 -10.62
C ARG A 151 6.11 -10.55 -12.06
N ALA A 152 5.39 -9.82 -12.91
CA ALA A 152 5.83 -9.53 -14.28
C ALA A 152 7.07 -8.64 -14.31
N ALA A 153 7.13 -7.59 -13.47
CA ALA A 153 8.29 -6.72 -13.33
C ALA A 153 9.51 -7.48 -12.82
N GLU A 154 9.36 -8.28 -11.75
CA GLU A 154 10.45 -9.11 -11.20
C GLU A 154 10.94 -10.15 -12.21
N ALA A 155 10.03 -10.79 -12.97
CA ALA A 155 10.40 -11.70 -14.04
C ALA A 155 11.22 -11.00 -15.14
N LEU A 156 10.84 -9.77 -15.51
CA LEU A 156 11.58 -8.98 -16.49
C LEU A 156 12.95 -8.53 -15.96
N MET A 157 13.04 -8.22 -14.67
CA MET A 157 14.30 -7.90 -13.99
C MET A 157 15.24 -9.10 -14.02
N ILE A 158 14.76 -10.29 -13.64
CA ILE A 158 15.56 -11.52 -13.64
C ILE A 158 15.97 -11.90 -15.07
N GLU A 159 15.04 -11.84 -16.03
CA GLU A 159 15.28 -12.29 -17.41
C GLU A 159 16.19 -11.35 -18.19
N ARG A 160 15.97 -10.04 -18.05
CA ARG A 160 16.53 -9.02 -18.96
C ARG A 160 17.25 -7.87 -18.26
N GLY A 161 17.29 -7.85 -16.92
CA GLY A 161 17.90 -6.75 -16.16
C GLY A 161 17.14 -5.43 -16.29
N VAL A 162 15.85 -5.47 -16.62
CA VAL A 162 14.99 -4.28 -16.71
C VAL A 162 14.30 -4.05 -15.38
N TYR A 163 14.53 -2.87 -14.80
CA TYR A 163 13.95 -2.45 -13.52
C TYR A 163 12.79 -1.50 -13.80
N SER A 164 11.69 -1.65 -13.08
CA SER A 164 10.49 -0.82 -13.23
C SER A 164 10.66 0.60 -12.69
N SER A 165 11.54 0.79 -11.71
CA SER A 165 11.82 2.08 -11.06
C SER A 165 12.81 2.98 -11.81
N ARG A 166 13.57 2.44 -12.77
CA ARG A 166 14.42 3.28 -13.62
C ARG A 166 13.51 4.09 -14.53
N LYS A 167 13.65 5.43 -14.47
CA LYS A 167 13.15 6.37 -15.49
C LYS A 167 13.39 5.71 -16.84
N ALA A 168 12.30 5.37 -17.53
CA ALA A 168 12.24 4.39 -18.62
C ALA A 168 13.53 4.34 -19.45
N ILE A 169 14.08 3.13 -19.63
CA ILE A 169 14.90 2.91 -20.84
C ILE A 169 13.96 3.21 -22.00
N ARG A 170 14.15 4.37 -22.62
CA ARG A 170 13.54 4.73 -23.89
C ARG A 170 14.14 3.77 -24.91
N ILE A 171 13.48 2.65 -25.14
CA ILE A 171 13.65 1.94 -26.41
C ILE A 171 13.10 2.93 -27.42
N GLU A 172 13.97 3.52 -28.25
CA GLU A 172 13.53 4.27 -29.42
C GLU A 172 12.53 3.35 -30.14
N PRO A 173 11.25 3.76 -30.27
CA PRO A 173 10.28 2.92 -30.93
C PRO A 173 10.82 2.67 -32.34
N ALA A 174 11.01 1.40 -32.70
CA ALA A 174 10.95 1.03 -34.10
C ALA A 174 9.65 1.65 -34.62
N THR A 175 9.81 2.58 -35.55
CA THR A 175 8.71 3.29 -36.20
C THR A 175 7.69 2.25 -36.65
N ASP A 176 6.45 2.47 -36.24
CA ASP A 176 5.24 1.71 -36.55
C ASP A 176 4.83 0.61 -35.57
N ILE A 177 4.38 1.01 -34.38
CA ILE A 177 3.20 0.38 -33.74
C ILE A 177 2.30 1.49 -33.13
N ALA A 178 1.03 1.46 -33.52
CA ALA A 178 -0.06 2.42 -33.27
C ALA A 178 -0.41 2.66 -31.77
N PRO A 179 -1.15 3.74 -31.43
CA PRO A 179 -1.32 4.20 -30.06
C PRO A 179 -2.42 3.42 -29.31
N ALA A 180 -2.10 2.93 -28.12
CA ALA A 180 -3.09 2.45 -27.17
C ALA A 180 -2.66 2.80 -25.74
N ALA A 181 -2.91 4.03 -25.31
CA ALA A 181 -3.08 4.31 -23.89
C ALA A 181 -4.44 3.69 -23.50
N THR A 182 -4.40 2.41 -23.13
CA THR A 182 -5.59 1.69 -22.69
C THR A 182 -6.06 2.28 -21.37
N ALA A 183 -7.30 2.76 -21.31
CA ALA A 183 -7.98 3.17 -20.10
C ALA A 183 -7.81 2.11 -19.01
N ASP A 184 -7.40 2.52 -17.80
CA ASP A 184 -7.25 1.63 -16.65
C ASP A 184 -8.57 1.63 -15.85
N ASP A 185 -9.28 0.49 -15.83
CA ASP A 185 -10.55 0.32 -15.10
C ASP A 185 -10.41 0.63 -13.61
N GLU A 186 -9.23 0.36 -13.02
CA GLU A 186 -8.92 0.67 -11.63
C GLU A 186 -8.82 2.19 -11.42
N LEU A 187 -8.22 2.89 -12.39
CA LEU A 187 -8.13 4.34 -12.34
C LEU A 187 -9.48 5.00 -12.58
N ALA A 188 -10.30 4.45 -13.49
CA ALA A 188 -11.68 4.91 -13.72
C ALA A 188 -12.54 4.74 -12.45
N HIS A 189 -12.36 3.64 -11.72
CA HIS A 189 -12.99 3.41 -10.43
C HIS A 189 -12.60 4.50 -9.40
N TYR A 190 -11.31 4.78 -9.24
CA TYR A 190 -10.85 5.81 -8.28
C TYR A 190 -11.15 7.24 -8.71
N GLN A 191 -11.18 7.54 -10.02
CA GLN A 191 -11.73 8.80 -10.54
C GLN A 191 -13.20 8.96 -10.13
N GLY A 192 -13.98 7.87 -10.13
CA GLY A 192 -15.37 7.84 -9.69
C GLY A 192 -15.54 8.10 -8.19
N ILE A 193 -14.67 7.53 -7.36
CA ILE A 193 -14.63 7.81 -5.92
C ILE A 193 -14.25 9.29 -5.68
N LEU A 194 -13.20 9.78 -6.33
CA LEU A 194 -12.78 11.19 -6.22
C LEU A 194 -13.88 12.16 -6.66
N ALA A 195 -14.67 11.82 -7.68
CA ALA A 195 -15.81 12.62 -8.12
C ALA A 195 -16.93 12.65 -7.07
N ARG A 196 -17.30 11.49 -6.50
CA ARG A 196 -18.29 11.40 -5.42
C ARG A 196 -17.89 12.14 -4.16
N LEU A 197 -16.60 12.17 -3.85
CA LEU A 197 -16.02 12.94 -2.74
C LEU A 197 -15.84 14.44 -3.07
N GLY A 198 -16.16 14.87 -4.30
CA GLY A 198 -16.12 16.27 -4.72
C GLY A 198 -14.73 16.78 -5.15
N HIS A 199 -13.74 15.91 -5.24
CA HIS A 199 -12.36 16.25 -5.60
C HIS A 199 -12.09 16.20 -7.11
N TYR A 200 -12.91 15.50 -7.91
CA TYR A 200 -12.70 15.33 -9.35
C TYR A 200 -13.90 15.81 -10.17
N LYS A 201 -13.63 16.59 -11.23
CA LYS A 201 -14.63 17.14 -12.18
C LYS A 201 -14.35 16.77 -13.64
N GLY A 202 -13.43 15.83 -13.87
CA GLY A 202 -13.05 15.35 -15.20
C GLY A 202 -13.92 14.20 -15.69
N GLN A 203 -13.59 13.65 -16.87
CA GLN A 203 -14.23 12.45 -17.39
C GLN A 203 -13.66 11.20 -16.69
N LEU A 204 -14.51 10.18 -16.47
CA LEU A 204 -14.11 8.90 -15.90
C LEU A 204 -13.49 8.00 -16.98
N ASP A 205 -12.42 8.51 -17.60
CA ASP A 205 -11.79 7.93 -18.79
C ASP A 205 -10.69 6.90 -18.45
N GLY A 206 -10.39 6.71 -17.16
CA GLY A 206 -9.33 5.80 -16.71
C GLY A 206 -7.93 6.28 -17.09
N LEU A 207 -7.76 7.59 -17.36
CA LEU A 207 -6.48 8.18 -17.75
C LEU A 207 -5.84 9.00 -16.62
N ALA A 208 -4.54 8.75 -16.43
CA ALA A 208 -3.70 9.47 -15.47
C ALA A 208 -3.25 10.83 -16.06
N GLY A 209 -4.20 11.75 -16.24
CA GLY A 209 -3.95 13.10 -16.73
C GLY A 209 -3.80 14.15 -15.62
N PRO A 210 -3.43 15.40 -15.97
CA PRO A 210 -3.23 16.49 -15.01
C PRO A 210 -4.42 16.75 -14.08
N LYS A 211 -5.65 16.56 -14.58
CA LYS A 211 -6.89 16.69 -13.79
C LYS A 211 -7.01 15.59 -12.73
N THR A 212 -6.61 14.36 -13.05
CA THR A 212 -6.64 13.21 -12.14
C THR A 212 -5.61 13.41 -11.03
N THR A 213 -4.39 13.83 -11.38
CA THR A 213 -3.32 14.17 -10.42
C THR A 213 -3.73 15.30 -9.48
N ALA A 214 -4.36 16.37 -9.99
CA ALA A 214 -4.84 17.48 -9.17
C ALA A 214 -5.93 17.04 -8.16
N ALA A 215 -6.85 16.18 -8.58
CA ALA A 215 -7.89 15.65 -7.69
C ALA A 215 -7.32 14.72 -6.61
N VAL A 216 -6.37 13.87 -6.97
CA VAL A 216 -5.66 13.03 -6.00
C VAL A 216 -4.95 13.90 -4.97
N ARG A 217 -4.26 14.95 -5.41
CA ARG A 217 -3.58 15.90 -4.53
C ARG A 217 -4.56 16.59 -3.57
N ALA A 218 -5.67 17.10 -4.10
CA ALA A 218 -6.71 17.74 -3.28
C ALA A 218 -7.30 16.79 -2.25
N PHE A 219 -7.52 15.51 -2.60
CA PHE A 219 -7.95 14.51 -1.63
C PHE A 219 -6.87 14.23 -0.58
N GLN A 220 -5.61 14.08 -0.98
CA GLN A 220 -4.49 13.86 -0.06
C GLN A 220 -4.34 14.99 0.95
N GLU A 221 -4.59 16.24 0.56
CA GLU A 221 -4.59 17.40 1.47
C GLU A 221 -5.63 17.29 2.58
N THR A 222 -6.74 16.58 2.34
CA THR A 222 -7.76 16.32 3.38
C THR A 222 -7.36 15.22 4.36
N GLN A 223 -6.33 14.43 4.05
CA GLN A 223 -5.95 13.25 4.81
C GLN A 223 -4.68 13.51 5.63
N PRO A 224 -4.75 13.42 6.97
CA PRO A 224 -3.61 13.77 7.84
C PRO A 224 -2.41 12.80 7.74
N ASN A 225 -2.61 11.65 7.07
CA ASN A 225 -1.68 10.53 6.98
C ASN A 225 -1.22 10.23 5.55
N LEU A 226 -1.52 11.11 4.58
CA LEU A 226 -1.07 10.95 3.19
C LEU A 226 -0.08 12.05 2.80
N ASN A 227 0.86 11.70 1.94
CA ASN A 227 1.70 12.69 1.26
C ASN A 227 0.92 13.31 0.11
N VAL A 228 1.06 14.62 -0.05
CA VAL A 228 0.40 15.40 -1.10
C VAL A 228 1.28 15.37 -2.37
N ASP A 229 1.40 14.18 -2.96
CA ASP A 229 2.26 13.91 -4.12
C ASP A 229 1.48 13.77 -5.44
N GLY A 230 0.15 13.71 -5.40
CA GLY A 230 -0.71 13.52 -6.56
C GLY A 230 -0.71 12.09 -7.11
N ILE A 231 -0.14 11.13 -6.36
CA ILE A 231 0.00 9.74 -6.77
C ILE A 231 -1.09 8.89 -6.10
N LEU A 232 -1.85 8.16 -6.92
CA LEU A 232 -2.83 7.19 -6.47
C LEU A 232 -2.13 5.89 -6.04
N GLY A 233 -1.35 5.95 -4.97
CA GLY A 233 -0.71 4.78 -4.36
C GLY A 233 -1.66 4.01 -3.45
N THR A 234 -1.21 2.87 -2.92
CA THR A 234 -2.00 1.99 -2.03
C THR A 234 -2.55 2.71 -0.80
N GLY A 235 -1.78 3.62 -0.22
CA GLY A 235 -2.23 4.45 0.91
C GLY A 235 -3.37 5.40 0.54
N THR A 236 -3.25 6.06 -0.62
CA THR A 236 -4.27 6.96 -1.16
C THR A 236 -5.53 6.19 -1.55
N ALA A 237 -5.38 5.07 -2.26
CA ALA A 237 -6.46 4.15 -2.64
C ALA A 237 -7.24 3.65 -1.42
N ALA A 238 -6.54 3.13 -0.40
CA ALA A 238 -7.18 2.67 0.82
C ALA A 238 -7.87 3.80 1.61
N ALA A 239 -7.36 5.03 1.53
CA ALA A 239 -8.02 6.18 2.13
C ALA A 239 -9.28 6.58 1.35
N LEU A 240 -9.25 6.53 0.01
CA LEU A 240 -10.40 6.77 -0.85
C LEU A 240 -11.49 5.73 -0.59
N ASP A 241 -11.15 4.44 -0.54
CA ASP A 241 -12.10 3.35 -0.27
C ASP A 241 -12.76 3.51 1.10
N ARG A 242 -11.99 3.92 2.12
CA ARG A 242 -12.54 4.21 3.45
C ARG A 242 -13.45 5.44 3.44
N ALA A 243 -13.07 6.49 2.72
CA ALA A 243 -13.88 7.70 2.61
C ALA A 243 -15.20 7.45 1.86
N ASP A 244 -15.16 6.65 0.79
CA ASP A 244 -16.34 6.21 0.04
C ASP A 244 -17.27 5.36 0.91
N ALA A 245 -16.73 4.34 1.58
CA ALA A 245 -17.50 3.49 2.49
C ALA A 245 -18.06 4.23 3.71
N ALA A 246 -17.38 5.28 4.17
CA ALA A 246 -17.88 6.15 5.23
C ALA A 246 -19.01 7.07 4.73
N GLY A 247 -18.90 7.57 3.49
CA GLY A 247 -19.96 8.33 2.82
C GLY A 247 -21.22 7.50 2.58
N ASP A 248 -21.07 6.25 2.17
CA ASP A 248 -22.21 5.35 1.96
C ASP A 248 -22.83 4.89 3.28
N ARG A 249 -22.02 4.58 4.31
CA ARG A 249 -22.56 4.34 5.67
C ARG A 249 -23.30 5.54 6.23
N ALA A 250 -22.83 6.77 6.00
CA ALA A 250 -23.52 7.97 6.46
C ALA A 250 -24.85 8.18 5.74
N LYS A 251 -24.94 7.85 4.44
CA LYS A 251 -26.20 7.87 3.67
C LYS A 251 -27.15 6.77 4.10
N ASP A 252 -26.67 5.55 4.33
CA ASP A 252 -27.49 4.42 4.77
C ASP A 252 -28.00 4.60 6.20
N VAL A 253 -27.17 5.09 7.11
CA VAL A 253 -27.58 5.42 8.49
C VAL A 253 -28.52 6.63 8.49
N GLY A 254 -28.26 7.64 7.66
CA GLY A 254 -29.16 8.78 7.49
C GLY A 254 -30.52 8.40 6.90
N ALA A 255 -30.54 7.52 5.89
CA ALA A 255 -31.75 7.00 5.27
C ALA A 255 -32.51 6.06 6.21
N ALA A 256 -31.83 5.17 6.93
CA ALA A 256 -32.43 4.30 7.94
C ALA A 256 -33.01 5.10 9.11
N ALA A 257 -32.33 6.16 9.56
CA ALA A 257 -32.85 7.08 10.57
C ALA A 257 -34.08 7.87 10.07
N PHE A 258 -34.07 8.33 8.82
CA PHE A 258 -35.24 9.00 8.21
C PHE A 258 -36.43 8.06 8.00
N VAL A 259 -36.19 6.80 7.60
CA VAL A 259 -37.26 5.80 7.39
C VAL A 259 -37.85 5.36 8.73
N SER A 260 -37.04 5.10 9.75
CA SER A 260 -37.54 4.66 11.06
C SER A 260 -38.23 5.77 11.87
N ILE A 261 -37.85 7.04 11.69
CA ILE A 261 -38.54 8.19 12.29
C ILE A 261 -39.80 8.57 11.47
N GLY A 262 -39.72 8.54 10.14
CA GLY A 262 -40.80 8.96 9.25
C GLY A 262 -42.00 8.02 9.18
N SER A 263 -41.78 6.69 9.18
CA SER A 263 -42.89 5.74 9.07
C SER A 263 -43.67 5.55 10.38
N ALA A 264 -43.05 5.82 11.54
CA ALA A 264 -43.72 5.72 12.83
C ALA A 264 -44.44 7.03 13.24
N ALA A 265 -43.90 8.20 12.86
CA ALA A 265 -44.50 9.49 13.18
C ALA A 265 -45.69 9.87 12.26
N ALA A 266 -45.75 9.33 11.04
CA ALA A 266 -46.84 9.62 10.10
C ALA A 266 -48.12 8.80 10.36
N ALA A 267 -48.07 7.71 11.14
CA ALA A 267 -49.19 6.79 11.37
C ALA A 267 -49.85 6.91 12.76
N ALA A 268 -49.25 7.61 13.72
CA ALA A 268 -49.81 7.85 15.04
C ALA A 268 -49.40 9.26 15.49
N GLY A 269 -50.35 10.10 15.89
CA GLY A 269 -50.15 11.52 16.25
C GLY A 269 -49.27 11.76 17.47
N GLY A 270 -47.99 11.41 17.39
CA GLY A 270 -46.99 11.47 18.46
C GLY A 270 -46.21 10.15 18.58
N ALA A 271 -44.87 10.25 18.68
CA ALA A 271 -44.01 9.09 18.83
C ALA A 271 -44.20 8.43 20.22
N PRO A 272 -44.39 7.09 20.30
CA PRO A 272 -44.48 6.37 21.57
C PRO A 272 -43.23 6.55 22.43
N VAL A 273 -43.39 6.58 23.77
CA VAL A 273 -42.30 6.80 24.74
C VAL A 273 -41.09 5.88 24.51
N TRP A 274 -41.30 4.64 24.08
CA TRP A 274 -40.22 3.67 23.80
C TRP A 274 -39.27 4.11 22.68
N VAL A 275 -39.73 4.95 21.73
CA VAL A 275 -38.90 5.49 20.64
C VAL A 275 -37.80 6.40 21.19
N TYR A 276 -38.09 7.19 22.22
CA TYR A 276 -37.10 8.04 22.89
C TYR A 276 -36.04 7.22 23.64
N TRP A 277 -36.43 6.06 24.20
CA TRP A 277 -35.49 5.14 24.85
C TRP A 277 -34.54 4.47 23.86
N VAL A 278 -35.04 4.05 22.69
CA VAL A 278 -34.21 3.48 21.61
C VAL A 278 -33.27 4.53 21.02
N ALA A 279 -33.75 5.75 20.79
CA ALA A 279 -32.92 6.87 20.34
C ALA A 279 -31.84 7.24 21.38
N GLY A 280 -32.19 7.23 22.67
CA GLY A 280 -31.25 7.43 23.77
C GLY A 280 -30.17 6.35 23.83
N ALA A 281 -30.55 5.08 23.70
CA ALA A 281 -29.61 3.96 23.71
C ALA A 281 -28.65 3.97 22.51
N ALA A 282 -29.15 4.28 21.31
CA ALA A 282 -28.32 4.41 20.11
C ALA A 282 -27.32 5.57 20.22
N THR A 283 -27.76 6.70 20.78
CA THR A 283 -26.90 7.86 21.04
C THR A 283 -25.83 7.53 22.08
N ALA A 284 -26.19 6.86 23.17
CA ALA A 284 -25.24 6.42 24.19
C ALA A 284 -24.19 5.45 23.63
N PHE A 285 -24.60 4.50 22.78
CA PHE A 285 -23.69 3.57 22.11
C PHE A 285 -22.74 4.28 21.13
N ALA A 286 -23.26 5.23 20.35
CA ALA A 286 -22.45 6.04 19.43
C ALA A 286 -21.43 6.90 20.18
N LEU A 287 -21.81 7.50 21.32
CA LEU A 287 -20.90 8.25 22.19
C LEU A 287 -19.84 7.35 22.83
N LEU A 288 -20.21 6.14 23.26
CA LEU A 288 -19.26 5.13 23.75
C LEU A 288 -18.27 4.69 22.68
N ALA A 289 -18.75 4.38 21.47
CA ALA A 289 -17.92 3.99 20.35
C ALA A 289 -16.98 5.14 19.92
N ALA A 290 -17.49 6.38 19.88
CA ALA A 290 -16.71 7.59 19.62
C ALA A 290 -15.68 7.84 20.73
N GLY A 291 -16.02 7.59 22.00
CA GLY A 291 -15.11 7.69 23.14
C GLY A 291 -13.99 6.64 23.10
N VAL A 292 -14.32 5.39 22.78
CA VAL A 292 -13.36 4.30 22.58
C VAL A 292 -12.44 4.59 21.39
N TYR A 293 -13.02 5.09 20.28
CA TYR A 293 -12.28 5.54 19.11
C TYR A 293 -11.34 6.71 19.48
N ALA A 294 -11.86 7.75 20.12
CA ALA A 294 -11.09 8.91 20.55
C ALA A 294 -9.99 8.55 21.55
N TRP A 295 -10.21 7.55 22.41
CA TRP A 295 -9.19 7.02 23.33
C TRP A 295 -8.13 6.20 22.60
N ARG A 296 -8.52 5.34 21.65
CA ARG A 296 -7.61 4.49 20.87
C ARG A 296 -6.74 5.30 19.90
N TYR A 297 -7.27 6.40 19.36
CA TYR A 297 -6.61 7.31 18.44
C TYR A 297 -6.25 8.65 19.10
N ARG A 298 -6.19 8.71 20.43
CA ARG A 298 -6.02 9.94 21.22
C ARG A 298 -4.79 10.76 20.84
N ASP A 299 -3.69 10.09 20.55
CA ASP A 299 -2.41 10.74 20.28
C ASP A 299 -2.36 11.28 18.84
N GLU A 300 -3.06 10.63 17.91
CA GLU A 300 -3.25 11.08 16.53
C GLU A 300 -4.20 12.28 16.45
N ILE A 301 -5.28 12.26 17.23
CA ILE A 301 -6.23 13.37 17.38
C ILE A 301 -5.52 14.58 18.00
N ARG A 302 -4.71 14.39 19.06
CA ARG A 302 -3.89 15.46 19.65
C ARG A 302 -2.91 16.06 18.65
N ALA A 303 -2.25 15.23 17.84
CA ALA A 303 -1.33 15.69 16.80
C ALA A 303 -2.03 16.43 15.65
N ALA A 304 -3.28 16.07 15.32
CA ALA A 304 -4.08 16.77 14.32
C ALA A 304 -4.59 18.13 14.84
N ILE A 305 -5.03 18.21 16.10
CA ILE A 305 -5.45 19.45 16.75
C ILE A 305 -4.28 20.44 16.83
N LYS A 306 -3.09 19.98 17.21
CA LYS A 306 -1.89 20.83 17.32
C LYS A 306 -1.49 21.46 15.97
N ARG A 307 -1.71 20.76 14.86
CA ARG A 307 -1.45 21.27 13.49
C ARG A 307 -2.45 22.35 13.05
N ARG A 308 -3.72 22.25 13.44
CA ARG A 308 -4.75 23.27 13.18
C ARG A 308 -4.60 24.55 14.00
N ALA A 309 -3.92 24.47 15.14
CA ALA A 309 -3.64 25.64 15.97
C ALA A 309 -2.39 26.43 15.51
N THR A 310 -1.61 25.85 14.58
CA THR A 310 -0.35 26.43 14.06
C THR A 310 -0.41 26.77 12.56
N ALA A 311 -1.58 26.63 11.94
CA ALA A 311 -1.87 27.01 10.55
C ALA A 311 -2.88 28.15 10.55
#